data_AF-A0A935J4N3-F1
#
_entry.id   AF-A0A935J4N3-F1
#
_cell.length_a   1.000
_cell.length_b   1.000
_cell.length_c   1.000
_cell.angle_alpha   90.00
_cell.angle_beta   90.00
_cell.angle_gamma   90.00
#
_symmetry.space_group_name_H-M   'P 1'
#
loop_
_entity.id
_entity.type
_entity.pdbx_description
1 polymer ?
#
loop_
_entity_poly.entity_id
_entity_poly.type
_entity_poly.pdbx_seq_one_letter_code
_entity_poly.pdbx_strand_id
1 'polypeptide(L)'
;MRLKKEAMFTCPYCEFSGKRSEVHNHLADNHGDTLGVRVDEFTGHTFFIVTCPVCKDSYEQVTKKARNDPSFVKEYEHEIRLVVFDMLLYHMQGEHQLGE
;
A
#
# COMPACT_ATOMS: atom_id res chain seq x y z
N MET A 1 14.20 -30.76 2.01
CA MET A 1 13.71 -29.45 1.50
C MET A 1 12.22 -29.37 1.75
N ARG A 2 11.75 -28.47 2.62
CA ARG A 2 10.32 -28.21 2.82
C ARG A 2 9.88 -27.27 1.69
N LEU A 3 9.07 -27.74 0.75
CA LEU A 3 8.32 -26.87 -0.14
C LEU A 3 7.39 -26.06 0.77
N LYS A 4 7.70 -24.78 1.03
CA LYS A 4 6.76 -23.89 1.68
C LYS A 4 5.61 -23.73 0.69
N LYS A 5 4.43 -24.23 1.06
CA LYS A 5 3.20 -23.92 0.34
C LYS A 5 2.97 -22.42 0.55
N GLU A 6 3.41 -21.61 -0.41
CA GLU A 6 3.26 -20.17 -0.34
C GLU A 6 1.78 -19.86 -0.61
N ALA A 7 1.10 -19.25 0.37
CA ALA A 7 -0.29 -18.88 0.22
C ALA A 7 -0.44 -17.85 -0.91
N MET A 8 -1.46 -18.06 -1.75
CA MET A 8 -1.77 -17.16 -2.85
C MET A 8 -2.64 -16.03 -2.33
N PHE A 9 -2.22 -14.80 -2.59
CA PHE A 9 -2.99 -13.59 -2.36
C PHE A 9 -3.73 -13.21 -3.65
N THR A 10 -4.95 -12.71 -3.50
CA THR A 10 -5.68 -12.06 -4.59
C THR A 10 -5.60 -10.56 -4.39
N CYS A 11 -5.36 -9.82 -5.47
CA CYS A 11 -5.37 -8.37 -5.47
C CYS A 11 -6.77 -7.88 -5.06
N PRO A 12 -6.88 -6.92 -4.13
CA PRO A 12 -8.18 -6.42 -3.68
C PRO A 12 -8.86 -5.47 -4.68
N TYR A 13 -8.19 -5.09 -5.78
CA TYR A 13 -8.71 -4.16 -6.78
C TYR A 13 -8.92 -4.78 -8.17
N CYS A 14 -8.38 -5.97 -8.44
CA CYS A 14 -8.50 -6.63 -9.73
C CYS A 14 -8.36 -8.16 -9.59
N GLU A 15 -8.38 -8.88 -10.70
CA GLU A 15 -8.34 -10.35 -10.73
C GLU A 15 -6.92 -10.94 -10.59
N PHE A 16 -5.88 -10.12 -10.44
CA PHE A 16 -4.50 -10.60 -10.29
C PHE A 16 -4.34 -11.42 -9.00
N SER A 17 -3.70 -12.59 -9.10
CA SER A 17 -3.39 -13.44 -7.96
C SER A 17 -1.95 -13.94 -8.03
N GLY A 18 -1.26 -13.98 -6.90
CA GLY A 18 0.12 -14.43 -6.83
C GLY A 18 0.62 -14.54 -5.40
N LYS A 19 1.92 -14.67 -5.21
CA LYS A 19 2.53 -14.57 -3.88
C LYS A 19 2.30 -13.17 -3.30
N ARG A 20 2.32 -13.04 -1.96
CA ARG A 20 2.20 -11.72 -1.30
C ARG A 20 3.15 -10.68 -1.89
N SER A 21 4.40 -11.03 -2.15
CA SER A 21 5.38 -10.13 -2.77
C SER A 21 5.01 -9.73 -4.20
N GLU A 22 4.41 -10.63 -4.97
CA GLU A 22 3.97 -10.33 -6.35
C GLU A 22 2.76 -9.40 -6.33
N VAL A 23 1.77 -9.68 -5.46
CA VAL A 23 0.60 -8.81 -5.28
C VAL A 23 1.01 -7.44 -4.74
N HIS A 24 1.98 -7.39 -3.84
CA HIS A 24 2.52 -6.14 -3.31
C HIS A 24 3.14 -5.24 -4.39
N ASN A 25 4.00 -5.80 -5.24
CA ASN A 25 4.57 -5.06 -6.36
C ASN A 25 3.50 -4.66 -7.38
N HIS A 26 2.58 -5.58 -7.69
CA HIS A 26 1.46 -5.31 -8.60
C HIS A 26 0.60 -4.13 -8.13
N LEU A 27 0.27 -4.06 -6.83
CA LEU A 27 -0.46 -2.95 -6.23
C LEU A 27 0.26 -1.61 -6.41
N ALA A 28 1.56 -1.56 -6.10
CA ALA A 28 2.34 -0.32 -6.22
C ALA A 28 2.49 0.16 -7.67
N ASP A 29 2.53 -0.76 -8.63
CA ASP A 29 2.70 -0.47 -10.05
C ASP A 29 1.38 -0.09 -10.73
N ASN A 30 0.27 -0.78 -10.41
CA ASN A 30 -0.99 -0.70 -11.17
C ASN A 30 -2.14 -0.01 -10.44
N HIS A 31 -2.03 0.18 -9.13
CA HIS A 31 -3.12 0.71 -8.31
C HIS A 31 -2.70 1.92 -7.49
N GLY A 32 -1.57 2.56 -7.80
CA GLY A 32 -1.08 3.75 -7.09
C GLY A 32 -2.08 4.91 -7.08
N ASP A 33 -2.92 5.02 -8.11
CA ASP A 33 -4.03 5.97 -8.24
C ASP A 33 -5.17 5.76 -7.22
N THR A 34 -5.26 4.58 -6.60
CA THR A 34 -6.23 4.30 -5.53
C THR A 34 -5.84 4.94 -4.20
N LEU A 35 -4.61 5.44 -4.07
CA LEU A 35 -4.14 6.10 -2.87
C LEU A 35 -4.64 7.54 -2.80
N GLY A 36 -5.20 7.90 -1.65
CA GLY A 36 -5.44 9.29 -1.30
C GLY A 36 -4.13 10.00 -0.95
N VAL A 37 -4.02 11.27 -1.30
CA VAL A 37 -2.91 12.14 -0.86
C VAL A 37 -3.48 13.35 -0.17
N ARG A 38 -3.01 13.63 1.05
CA ARG A 38 -3.41 14.79 1.84
C ARG A 38 -2.16 15.54 2.29
N VAL A 39 -2.14 16.86 2.14
CA VAL A 39 -1.10 17.71 2.72
C VAL A 39 -1.71 18.45 3.90
N ASP A 40 -1.06 18.37 5.05
CA ASP A 40 -1.47 19.10 6.23
C ASP A 40 -0.95 20.54 6.17
N GLU A 41 -1.87 21.51 6.20
CA GLU A 41 -1.54 22.94 6.01
C GLU A 41 -0.74 23.54 7.17
N PHE A 42 -0.88 22.98 8.38
CA PHE A 42 -0.20 23.48 9.58
C PHE A 42 1.24 22.97 9.69
N THR A 43 1.46 21.69 9.39
CA THR A 43 2.75 21.04 9.54
C THR A 43 3.53 20.93 8.22
N GLY A 44 2.85 21.07 7.08
CA GLY A 44 3.41 20.85 5.75
C GLY A 44 3.72 19.38 5.45
N HIS A 45 3.22 18.43 6.25
CA HIS A 45 3.46 17.01 6.01
C HIS A 45 2.52 16.45 4.95
N THR A 46 3.05 15.57 4.11
CA THR A 46 2.26 14.80 3.14
C THR A 46 1.90 13.44 3.73
N PHE A 47 0.63 13.07 3.59
CA PHE A 47 0.05 11.81 4.03
C PHE A 47 -0.43 11.04 2.81
N PHE A 48 -0.04 9.77 2.74
CA PHE A 48 -0.52 8.82 1.74
C PHE A 48 -1.50 7.88 2.43
N ILE A 49 -2.71 7.81 1.90
CA ILE A 49 -3.84 7.17 2.54
C ILE A 49 -4.26 6.00 1.65
N VAL A 50 -4.36 4.81 2.22
CA VAL A 50 -4.96 3.64 1.58
C VAL A 50 -6.23 3.27 2.30
N THR A 51 -7.29 3.03 1.54
CA THR A 51 -8.58 2.59 2.07
C THR A 51 -8.79 1.13 1.70
N CYS A 52 -9.07 0.29 2.69
CA CYS A 52 -9.44 -1.09 2.50
C CYS A 52 -10.73 -1.18 1.66
N PRO A 53 -10.72 -1.82 0.47
CA PRO A 53 -11.92 -1.94 -0.33
C PRO A 53 -12.98 -2.86 0.29
N VAL A 54 -12.61 -3.71 1.26
CA VAL A 54 -13.50 -4.67 1.94
C VAL A 54 -14.26 -4.00 3.09
N CYS A 55 -13.57 -3.55 4.14
CA CYS A 55 -14.21 -2.95 5.32
C CYS A 55 -14.29 -1.42 5.33
N LYS A 56 -13.64 -0.74 4.38
CA LYS A 56 -13.54 0.73 4.28
C LYS A 56 -12.69 1.42 5.34
N ASP A 57 -11.96 0.68 6.18
CA ASP A 57 -10.94 1.26 7.05
C ASP A 57 -9.83 1.92 6.25
N SER A 58 -9.29 3.02 6.76
CA SER A 58 -8.25 3.79 6.10
C SER A 58 -6.98 3.87 6.95
N TYR A 59 -5.84 3.72 6.30
CA TYR A 59 -4.51 3.74 6.90
C TYR A 59 -3.68 4.83 6.25
N GLU A 60 -2.95 5.60 7.06
CA GLU A 60 -2.14 6.72 6.56
C GLU A 60 -0.66 6.54 6.87
N GLN A 61 0.18 6.80 5.86
CA GLN A 61 1.63 6.91 6.00
C GLN A 61 2.06 8.36 5.84
N VAL A 62 2.80 8.87 6.82
CA VAL A 62 3.36 10.23 6.78
C VAL A 62 4.74 10.25 6.12
N THR A 63 4.94 11.19 5.21
CA THR A 63 6.23 11.47 4.55
C THR A 63 6.75 12.82 5.01
N LYS A 64 7.44 12.85 6.16
CA LYS A 64 7.97 14.10 6.76
C LYS A 64 9.02 14.79 5.88
N LYS A 65 9.75 14.04 5.06
CA LYS A 65 10.80 14.56 4.16
C LYS A 65 10.23 15.45 3.05
N ALA A 66 9.02 15.15 2.57
CA ALA A 66 8.33 15.91 1.53
C ALA A 66 8.15 17.39 1.87
N ARG A 67 8.09 17.71 3.18
CA ARG A 67 8.01 19.09 3.67
C ARG A 67 9.21 19.94 3.26
N ASN A 68 10.42 19.37 3.34
CA ASN A 68 11.67 20.11 3.08
C ASN A 68 12.18 19.90 1.65
N ASP A 69 11.72 18.84 0.98
CA ASP A 69 12.06 18.54 -0.40
C ASP A 69 10.79 18.13 -1.17
N PRO A 70 10.15 19.05 -1.91
CA PRO A 70 8.91 18.75 -2.61
C PRO A 70 9.10 17.74 -3.75
N SER A 71 10.33 17.59 -4.26
CA SER A 71 10.68 16.59 -5.27
C SER A 71 10.69 15.17 -4.71
N PHE A 72 10.89 14.99 -3.40
CA PHE A 72 10.97 13.70 -2.72
C PHE A 72 9.79 12.79 -3.04
N VAL A 73 8.56 13.33 -3.03
CA VAL A 73 7.35 12.54 -3.33
C VAL A 73 7.40 11.97 -4.74
N LYS A 74 7.86 12.76 -5.70
CA LYS A 74 7.96 12.34 -7.10
C LYS A 74 9.09 11.34 -7.31
N GLU A 75 10.23 11.56 -6.65
CA GLU A 75 11.40 10.68 -6.77
C GLU A 75 11.15 9.30 -6.14
N TYR A 76 10.49 9.26 -4.99
CA TYR A 76 10.25 8.03 -4.21
C TYR A 76 8.80 7.55 -4.29
N GLU A 77 8.06 7.95 -5.32
CA GLU A 77 6.63 7.66 -5.44
C GLU A 77 6.36 6.16 -5.34
N HIS A 78 7.14 5.34 -6.05
CA HIS A 78 6.96 3.90 -6.09
C HIS A 78 7.25 3.26 -4.72
N GLU A 79 8.35 3.64 -4.06
CA GLU A 79 8.70 3.15 -2.72
C GLU A 79 7.67 3.55 -1.67
N ILE A 80 7.12 4.76 -1.75
CA ILE A 80 6.02 5.20 -0.89
C ILE A 80 4.80 4.30 -1.10
N ARG A 81 4.42 4.02 -2.35
CA ARG A 81 3.32 3.09 -2.66
C ARG A 81 3.56 1.70 -2.09
N LEU A 82 4.78 1.17 -2.19
CA LEU A 82 5.11 -0.12 -1.58
C LEU A 82 4.87 -0.09 -0.08
N VAL A 83 5.37 0.90 0.66
CA VAL A 83 5.14 0.98 2.11
C VAL A 83 3.64 1.03 2.43
N VAL A 84 2.89 1.83 1.70
CA VAL A 84 1.45 2.02 1.93
C VAL A 84 0.65 0.75 1.62
N PHE A 85 0.93 0.07 0.51
CA PHE A 85 0.24 -1.18 0.17
C PHE A 85 0.64 -2.36 1.03
N ASP A 86 1.84 -2.37 1.61
CA ASP A 86 2.20 -3.40 2.57
C ASP A 86 1.32 -3.32 3.83
N MET A 87 1.00 -2.10 4.31
CA MET A 87 0.04 -1.90 5.40
C MET A 87 -1.34 -2.47 5.04
N LEU A 88 -1.84 -2.19 3.83
CA LEU A 88 -3.11 -2.75 3.34
C LEU A 88 -3.07 -4.28 3.35
N LEU A 89 -2.03 -4.89 2.80
CA LEU A 89 -1.90 -6.34 2.74
C LEU A 89 -1.78 -6.96 4.14
N TYR A 90 -1.14 -6.29 5.10
CA TYR A 90 -1.11 -6.75 6.49
C TYR A 90 -2.51 -6.73 7.12
N HIS A 91 -3.26 -5.65 6.91
CA HIS A 91 -4.65 -5.55 7.35
C HIS A 91 -5.52 -6.65 6.73
N MET A 92 -5.43 -6.86 5.42
CA MET A 92 -6.18 -7.90 4.71
C MET A 92 -5.91 -9.31 5.26
N GLN A 93 -4.66 -9.59 5.59
CA GLN A 93 -4.27 -10.87 6.17
C GLN A 93 -4.84 -11.06 7.58
N GLY A 94 -4.80 -10.02 8.41
CA GLY A 94 -5.26 -10.07 9.80
C GLY A 94 -6.78 -10.06 9.94
N GLU A 95 -7.45 -9.12 9.28
CA GLU A 95 -8.87 -8.82 9.51
C GLU A 95 -9.80 -9.56 8.53
N HIS A 96 -9.28 -10.02 7.38
CA HIS A 96 -10.10 -10.64 6.33
C HIS A 96 -9.66 -12.07 5.97
N GLN A 97 -8.65 -12.64 6.65
CA GLN A 97 -8.13 -13.99 6.40
C GLN A 97 -7.82 -14.24 4.90
N LEU A 98 -7.47 -13.18 4.17
CA LEU A 98 -7.07 -13.29 2.78
C LEU A 98 -5.62 -13.81 2.75
N GLY A 99 -5.39 -14.89 1.99
CA GLY A 99 -4.07 -15.49 1.81
C GLY A 99 -3.73 -16.64 2.77
N GLU A 100 -4.64 -17.60 2.93
CA GLU A 100 -4.39 -18.94 3.49
C GLU A 100 -4.22 -20.01 2.41
#